data_AF-K9TV04-F1
#
_entry.id   AF-K9TV04-F1
#
_cell.length_a   1.000
_cell.length_b   1.000
_cell.length_c   1.000
_cell.angle_alpha   90.00
_cell.angle_beta   90.00
_cell.angle_gamma   90.00
#
_symmetry.space_group_name_H-M   'P 1'
#
loop_
_entity.id
_entity.type
_entity.pdbx_description
1 polymer ?
#
loop_
_entity_poly.entity_id
_entity_poly.type
_entity_poly.pdbx_seq_one_letter_code
_entity_poly.pdbx_strand_id
1 'polypeptide(L)' 'MALLYNQQQSPLVKIVYSKVITNGKVELVPLQLYADGSLRRC' A
#
# COMPACT_ATOMS: atom_id res chain seq x y z
N MET A 1 12.55 13.50 29.18
CA MET A 1 11.34 13.55 28.34
C MET A 1 11.12 12.15 27.77
N ALA A 2 10.05 11.48 28.20
CA ALA A 2 9.68 10.16 27.69
C ALA A 2 8.95 10.33 26.36
N LEU A 3 9.45 9.70 25.29
CA LEU A 3 8.78 9.63 24.00
C LEU A 3 7.57 8.72 24.15
N LEU A 4 6.41 9.30 24.38
CA LEU A 4 5.13 8.61 24.23
C LEU A 4 4.98 8.28 22.74
N TYR A 5 5.39 7.08 22.35
CA TYR A 5 5.23 6.56 20.99
C TYR A 5 3.74 6.58 20.66
N ASN A 6 3.36 7.54 19.82
CA ASN A 6 1.99 7.72 19.37
C ASN A 6 1.65 6.51 18.48
N GLN A 7 1.00 5.50 19.08
CA GLN A 7 0.55 4.28 18.39
C GLN A 7 -0.53 4.56 17.32
N GLN A 8 -0.91 5.82 17.13
CA GLN A 8 -1.90 6.28 16.17
C GLN A 8 -1.28 6.84 14.88
N GLN A 9 -0.04 6.48 14.57
CA GLN A 9 0.44 6.58 13.20
C GLN A 9 -0.22 5.47 12.39
N SER A 10 -1.44 5.71 11.88
CA SER A 10 -1.91 4.97 10.71
C SER A 10 -0.78 5.02 9.69
N PRO A 11 -0.25 3.87 9.23
CA PRO A 11 0.83 3.89 8.27
C PRO A 11 0.35 4.73 7.09
N LEU A 12 1.19 5.69 6.65
CA LEU A 12 0.91 6.46 5.45
C LEU A 12 0.85 5.49 4.28
N VAL A 13 -0.37 5.06 3.93
CA VAL A 13 -0.63 4.11 2.86
C VAL A 13 -1.03 4.88 1.63
N LYS A 14 -0.28 4.70 0.55
CA LYS A 14 -0.64 5.23 -0.77
C LYS A 14 -1.31 4.11 -1.57
N ILE A 15 -2.51 4.36 -2.08
CA ILE A 15 -3.15 3.44 -3.03
C ILE A 15 -2.47 3.62 -4.38
N VAL A 16 -1.95 2.52 -4.94
CA VAL A 16 -1.35 2.45 -6.27
C VAL A 16 -2.02 1.35 -7.08
N TYR A 17 -1.90 1.40 -8.40
CA TYR A 17 -2.46 0.38 -9.28
C TYR A 17 -1.36 -0.39 -9.98
N SER A 18 -1.43 -1.72 -9.92
CA SER A 18 -0.59 -2.60 -10.72
C SER A 18 -1.32 -3.00 -11.98
N LYS A 19 -0.65 -2.86 -13.13
CA LYS A 19 -1.16 -3.33 -14.41
C LYS A 19 -0.81 -4.80 -14.57
N VAL A 20 -1.81 -5.67 -14.59
CA VAL A 20 -1.65 -7.11 -14.83
C VAL A 20 -2.37 -7.50 -16.11
N ILE A 21 -1.87 -8.54 -16.78
CA ILE A 21 -2.51 -9.10 -17.98
C ILE A 21 -3.12 -10.44 -17.58
N THR A 22 -4.44 -10.52 -17.58
CA THR A 22 -5.21 -11.73 -17.27
C THR A 22 -6.03 -12.10 -18.49
N ASN A 23 -5.86 -13.33 -19.00
CA ASN A 23 -6.57 -13.83 -20.18
C ASN A 23 -6.52 -12.88 -21.40
N GLY A 24 -5.39 -12.21 -21.63
CA GLY A 24 -5.20 -11.26 -22.73
C GLY A 24 -5.84 -9.87 -22.51
N LYS A 25 -6.52 -9.66 -21.38
CA LYS A 25 -7.08 -8.37 -20.98
C LYS A 25 -6.14 -7.66 -19.99
N VAL A 26 -5.99 -6.36 -20.16
CA VAL A 26 -5.30 -5.51 -19.20
C VAL A 26 -6.24 -5.18 -18.05
N GLU A 27 -5.83 -5.51 -16.83
CA GLU A 27 -6.56 -5.20 -15.60
C GLU A 27 -5.69 -4.37 -14.67
N LEU A 28 -6.32 -3.43 -13.95
CA LEU A 28 -5.68 -2.61 -12.94
C LEU A 28 -6.09 -3.13 -11.57
N VAL A 29 -5.11 -3.62 -10.82
CA VAL A 29 -5.32 -4.16 -9.48
C VAL A 29 -4.84 -3.15 -8.44
N PRO A 30 -5.70 -2.72 -7.50
CA PRO A 30 -5.31 -1.78 -6.45
C PRO A 30 -4.38 -2.48 -5.43
N LEU A 31 -3.34 -1.78 -5.03
CA LEU A 31 -2.38 -2.19 -4.02
C LEU A 31 -2.16 -1.04 -3.02
N GLN A 32 -1.84 -1.40 -1.80
CA GLN A 32 -1.40 -0.50 -0.74
C GLN A 32 0.12 -0.45 -0.73
N LEU A 33 0.68 0.74 -0.96
CA LEU A 33 2.09 1.04 -0.79
C LEU A 33 2.31 1.65 0.59
N TYR A 34 3.12 1.00 1.40
CA TYR A 34 3.46 1.45 2.75
C TYR A 34 4.77 2.25 2.74
N ALA A 35 5.02 3.00 3.82
CA ALA A 35 6.21 3.84 3.95
C ALA A 35 7.54 3.06 3.95
N ASP A 36 7.51 1.76 4.27
CA ASP A 36 8.66 0.84 4.18
C ASP A 36 8.93 0.36 2.75
N GLY A 37 8.14 0.81 1.78
CA GLY A 37 8.22 0.39 0.38
C GLY A 37 7.54 -0.96 0.09
N SER A 38 6.94 -1.61 1.10
CA SER A 38 6.21 -2.84 0.89
C SER A 38 4.90 -2.59 0.14
N LEU A 39 4.54 -3.54 -0.72
CA LEU A 39 3.27 -3.56 -1.45
C LEU A 39 2.40 -4.69 -0.91
N ARG A 40 1.16 -4.37 -0.52
CA ARG A 40 0.16 -5.39 -0.17
C ARG A 40 -1.08 -5.22 -1.03
N ARG A 41 -1.75 -6.33 -1.32
CA ARG A 41 -3.07 -6.30 -1.95
C ARG A 41 -4.07 -5.77 -0.93
N CYS A 42 -4.96 -4.89 -1.38
CA CYS A 42 -6.15 -4.51 -0.61
C CYS A 42 -7.04 -5.73 -0.39
#